data_AF-A0A2T4D2J5-F1
#
_entry.id   AF-A0A2T4D2J5-F1
#
_cell.length_a   1.000
_cell.length_b   1.000
_cell.length_c   1.000
_cell.angle_alpha   90.00
_cell.angle_beta   90.00
_cell.angle_gamma   90.00
#
_symmetry.space_group_name_H-M   'P 1'
#
loop_
_entity.id
_entity.type
_entity.pdbx_description
1 polymer ?
#
loop_
_entity_poly.entity_id
_entity_poly.type
_entity_poly.pdbx_seq_one_letter_code
_entity_poly.pdbx_strand_id
1 'polypeptide(L)'
;CEYSFRPDQAVQINTVEILTAGVRAGVPSTFLNRLEADADGNFTNLGAFLSGYDELDVSQWQLTGIRFIDNVMGASRLTFIGEVAMNKVHSLPGLDTQRYGRNPVYGKCLTRADQMMLGNPAPAADINCDGFVTASSWGYRARFVANYNNVWNGWNLTPTLALGHDVKGTSPNSNFLEGRKTVGLSVDADYLSNYKVSVGYNINTGGEYEAASDRDFASVSFSYSF
;
A
#
# COMPACT_ATOMS: atom_id res chain seq x y z
N CYS A 1 0.19 11.13 19.09
CA CYS A 1 1.14 11.44 18.00
C CYS A 1 2.34 10.54 18.22
N GLU A 2 2.73 9.81 17.19
CA GLU A 2 3.84 8.86 17.23
C GLU A 2 4.80 9.14 16.07
N TYR A 3 6.09 9.02 16.34
CA TYR A 3 7.17 9.09 15.36
C TYR A 3 8.02 7.84 15.54
N SER A 4 8.36 7.18 14.43
CA SER A 4 9.29 6.06 14.42
C SER A 4 10.33 6.24 13.32
N PHE A 5 11.57 5.87 13.64
CA PHE A 5 12.70 5.86 12.73
C PHE A 5 13.26 4.45 12.66
N ARG A 6 13.46 3.95 11.44
CA ARG A 6 14.01 2.62 11.17
C ARG A 6 15.26 2.80 10.32
N PRO A 7 16.46 2.78 10.93
CA PRO A 7 17.68 2.78 10.16
C PRO A 7 17.83 1.46 9.41
N ASP A 8 18.49 1.51 8.25
CA ASP A 8 18.87 0.33 7.46
C ASP A 8 17.71 -0.63 7.19
N GLN A 9 16.51 -0.09 6.93
CA GLN A 9 15.35 -0.92 6.60
C GLN A 9 15.56 -1.55 5.23
N ALA A 10 15.47 -2.88 5.15
CA ALA A 10 15.45 -3.58 3.87
C ALA A 10 14.26 -3.13 3.00
N VAL A 11 14.56 -2.40 1.93
CA VAL A 11 13.60 -1.96 0.91
C VAL A 11 13.78 -2.82 -0.33
N GLN A 12 12.73 -3.56 -0.67
CA GLN A 12 12.77 -4.52 -1.77
C GLN A 12 12.95 -3.83 -3.13
N ILE A 13 13.91 -4.32 -3.91
CA ILE A 13 14.11 -3.91 -5.30
C ILE A 13 12.96 -4.47 -6.14
N ASN A 14 12.52 -3.70 -7.13
CA ASN A 14 11.43 -4.14 -7.98
C ASN A 14 11.74 -5.51 -8.64
N THR A 15 10.81 -6.44 -8.48
CA THR A 15 11.00 -7.81 -8.97
C THR A 15 11.15 -7.89 -10.49
N VAL A 16 10.54 -6.97 -11.26
CA VAL A 16 10.69 -6.94 -12.73
C VAL A 16 12.12 -6.57 -13.11
N GLU A 17 12.79 -5.70 -12.36
CA GLU A 17 14.21 -5.38 -12.56
C GLU A 17 15.09 -6.61 -12.34
N ILE A 18 14.91 -7.30 -11.21
CA ILE A 18 15.65 -8.55 -10.89
C ILE A 18 15.44 -9.60 -11.98
N LEU A 19 14.18 -9.83 -12.38
CA LEU A 19 13.84 -10.82 -13.42
C LEU A 19 14.37 -10.43 -14.80
N THR A 20 14.31 -9.15 -15.15
CA THR A 20 14.80 -8.67 -16.46
C THR A 20 16.30 -8.90 -16.57
N ALA A 21 17.06 -8.60 -15.50
CA ALA A 21 18.51 -8.81 -15.46
C ALA A 21 18.90 -10.29 -15.68
N GLY A 22 18.11 -11.24 -15.17
CA GLY A 22 18.41 -12.67 -15.30
C GLY A 22 17.89 -13.34 -16.58
N VAL A 23 16.78 -12.88 -17.15
CA VAL A 23 16.07 -13.61 -18.22
C VAL A 23 16.14 -12.91 -19.58
N ARG A 24 16.41 -11.60 -19.62
CA ARG A 24 16.39 -10.81 -20.86
C ARG A 24 17.67 -10.01 -21.07
N ALA A 25 18.67 -10.66 -21.67
CA ALA A 25 19.88 -10.00 -22.12
C ALA A 25 19.56 -8.82 -23.07
N GLY A 26 20.27 -7.71 -22.87
CA GLY A 26 20.14 -6.49 -23.69
C GLY A 26 18.98 -5.57 -23.29
N VAL A 27 18.13 -5.94 -22.33
CA VAL A 27 17.11 -5.05 -21.78
C VAL A 27 17.68 -4.30 -20.58
N PRO A 28 17.65 -2.94 -20.55
CA PRO A 28 18.15 -2.17 -19.42
C PRO A 28 17.52 -2.59 -18.10
N SER A 29 18.32 -2.70 -17.04
CA SER A 29 17.81 -2.89 -15.69
C SER A 29 18.75 -2.31 -14.64
N THR A 30 18.14 -1.65 -13.65
CA THR A 30 18.79 -1.14 -12.45
C THR A 30 19.35 -2.23 -11.53
N PHE A 31 19.09 -3.51 -11.80
CA PHE A 31 19.70 -4.64 -11.09
C PHE A 31 20.99 -5.15 -11.76
N LEU A 32 21.25 -4.79 -13.03
CA LEU A 32 22.43 -5.28 -13.77
C LEU A 32 23.75 -4.84 -13.15
N ASN A 33 23.78 -3.72 -12.42
CA ASN A 33 24.97 -3.25 -11.72
C ASN A 33 25.49 -4.21 -10.63
N ARG A 34 24.69 -5.22 -10.24
CA ARG A 34 25.06 -6.29 -9.30
C ARG A 34 25.59 -7.54 -10.01
N LEU A 35 25.51 -7.60 -11.34
CA LEU A 35 26.10 -8.65 -12.14
C LEU A 35 27.50 -8.20 -12.58
N GLU A 36 28.52 -8.92 -12.13
CA GLU A 36 29.90 -8.65 -12.51
C GLU A 36 30.21 -9.41 -13.79
N ALA A 37 30.87 -8.75 -14.75
CA ALA A 37 31.32 -9.37 -15.98
C ALA A 37 32.80 -9.06 -16.23
N ASP A 38 33.52 -10.01 -16.84
CA ASP A 38 34.90 -9.82 -17.27
C ASP A 38 34.99 -8.95 -18.53
N ALA A 39 36.22 -8.68 -18.98
CA ALA A 39 36.48 -7.91 -20.19
C ALA A 39 35.93 -8.57 -21.47
N ASP A 40 35.68 -9.88 -21.44
CA ASP A 40 35.10 -10.66 -22.53
C ASP A 40 33.57 -10.71 -22.45
N GLY A 41 32.96 -10.08 -21.44
CA GLY A 41 31.52 -9.99 -21.23
C GLY A 41 30.90 -11.23 -20.54
N ASN A 42 31.71 -12.15 -20.02
CA ASN A 42 31.20 -13.30 -19.28
C ASN A 42 30.94 -12.92 -17.83
N PHE A 43 29.78 -13.31 -17.29
CA PHE A 43 29.46 -13.07 -15.89
C PHE A 43 30.42 -13.84 -14.97
N THR A 44 31.11 -13.13 -14.09
CA THR A 44 32.15 -13.69 -13.19
C THR A 44 31.61 -14.11 -11.83
N ASN A 45 30.45 -13.60 -11.43
CA ASN A 45 29.82 -13.89 -10.13
C ASN A 45 28.69 -14.93 -10.22
N LEU A 46 28.79 -15.87 -11.16
CA LEU A 46 27.85 -16.98 -11.29
C LEU A 46 27.83 -17.84 -10.01
N GLY A 47 26.63 -18.07 -9.47
CA GLY A 47 26.43 -18.81 -8.21
C GLY A 47 26.60 -17.97 -6.94
N ALA A 48 26.99 -16.70 -7.06
CA ALA A 48 27.01 -15.78 -5.92
C ALA A 48 25.58 -15.41 -5.47
N PHE A 49 25.40 -15.17 -4.17
CA PHE A 49 24.16 -14.61 -3.64
C PHE A 49 24.13 -13.10 -3.89
N LEU A 50 23.05 -12.62 -4.52
CA LEU A 50 22.80 -11.20 -4.74
C LEU A 50 21.56 -10.77 -3.96
N SER A 51 21.67 -9.68 -3.22
CA SER A 51 20.56 -9.13 -2.43
C SER A 51 19.50 -8.49 -3.33
N GLY A 52 18.24 -8.91 -3.17
CA GLY A 52 17.08 -8.33 -3.85
C GLY A 52 16.47 -7.12 -3.13
N TYR A 53 17.23 -6.48 -2.25
CA TYR A 53 16.85 -5.31 -1.48
C TYR A 53 18.07 -4.42 -1.27
N ASP A 54 17.82 -3.14 -0.99
CA ASP A 54 18.82 -2.23 -0.44
C ASP A 54 18.34 -1.73 0.93
N GLU A 55 19.28 -1.40 1.80
CA GLU A 55 18.99 -0.84 3.12
C GLU A 55 18.84 0.67 3.00
N LEU A 56 17.68 1.19 3.39
CA LEU A 56 17.37 2.61 3.37
C LEU A 56 16.78 3.03 4.71
N ASP A 57 17.08 4.25 5.12
CA ASP A 57 16.52 4.84 6.33
C ASP A 57 15.08 5.28 6.09
N VAL A 58 14.17 4.86 6.98
CA VAL A 58 12.74 5.14 6.85
C VAL A 58 12.20 5.81 8.11
N SER A 59 11.49 6.93 7.93
CA SER A 59 10.77 7.62 9.02
C SER A 59 9.27 7.56 8.82
N GLN A 60 8.53 7.21 9.86
CA GLN A 60 7.08 7.20 9.85
C GLN A 60 6.52 8.12 10.94
N TRP A 61 5.49 8.87 10.59
CA TRP A 61 4.76 9.73 11.52
C TRP A 61 3.29 9.37 11.47
N GLN A 62 2.63 9.36 12.62
CA GLN A 62 1.21 9.03 12.75
C GLN A 62 0.54 9.90 13.80
N LEU A 63 -0.60 10.48 13.41
CA LEU A 63 -1.45 11.28 14.26
C LEU A 63 -2.87 10.72 14.25
N THR A 64 -3.29 10.19 15.39
CA THR A 64 -4.64 9.63 15.59
C THR A 64 -5.41 10.49 16.59
N GLY A 65 -6.66 10.79 16.27
CA GLY A 65 -7.61 11.49 17.12
C GLY A 65 -8.90 10.69 17.27
N ILE A 66 -9.47 10.69 18.48
CA ILE A 66 -10.71 10.00 18.79
C ILE A 66 -11.67 11.00 19.45
N ARG A 67 -12.92 11.02 18.99
CA ARG A 67 -13.99 11.85 19.56
C ARG A 67 -15.23 11.01 19.79
N PHE A 68 -15.82 11.16 20.97
CA PHE A 68 -17.12 10.60 21.32
C PHE A 68 -18.17 11.72 21.30
N ILE A 69 -19.30 11.44 20.67
CA ILE A 69 -20.46 12.32 20.62
C ILE A 69 -21.65 11.49 21.10
N ASP A 70 -22.19 11.87 22.26
CA ASP A 70 -23.29 11.15 22.88
C ASP A 70 -24.64 11.70 22.42
N ASN A 71 -25.65 10.84 22.36
CA ASN A 71 -27.04 11.19 22.05
C ASN A 71 -27.23 11.94 20.71
N VAL A 72 -26.69 11.40 19.62
CA VAL A 72 -26.75 12.03 18.28
C VAL A 72 -27.41 11.09 17.27
N MET A 73 -28.30 11.61 16.42
CA MET A 73 -29.00 10.83 15.37
C MET A 73 -29.71 9.57 15.90
N GLY A 74 -30.21 9.61 17.14
CA GLY A 74 -30.84 8.46 17.81
C GLY A 74 -29.86 7.39 18.32
N ALA A 75 -28.56 7.53 18.03
CA ALA A 75 -27.53 6.68 18.60
C ALA A 75 -27.22 7.12 20.04
N SER A 76 -27.00 6.14 20.92
CA SER A 76 -26.50 6.37 22.27
C SER A 76 -25.13 7.07 22.24
N ARG A 77 -24.26 6.65 21.31
CA ARG A 77 -22.91 7.20 21.12
C ARG A 77 -22.43 7.00 19.69
N LEU A 78 -21.95 8.08 19.09
CA LEU A 78 -21.15 8.07 17.88
C LEU A 78 -19.67 8.23 18.25
N THR A 79 -18.84 7.29 17.83
CA THR A 79 -17.38 7.36 17.92
C THR A 79 -16.81 7.72 16.56
N PHE A 80 -16.06 8.81 16.52
CA PHE A 80 -15.25 9.18 15.36
C PHE A 80 -13.78 8.94 15.69
N ILE A 81 -13.11 8.23 14.80
CA ILE A 81 -11.67 7.97 14.84
C ILE A 81 -11.09 8.49 13.53
N GLY A 82 -10.13 9.38 13.61
CA GLY A 82 -9.40 9.91 12.45
C GLY A 82 -7.91 9.67 12.63
N GLU A 83 -7.25 9.28 11.56
CA GLU A 83 -5.81 9.08 11.52
C GLU A 83 -5.21 9.69 10.26
N VAL A 84 -4.09 10.38 10.42
CA VAL A 84 -3.23 10.82 9.33
C VAL A 84 -1.86 10.25 9.57
N ALA A 85 -1.27 9.64 8.54
CA ALA A 85 0.06 9.06 8.63
C ALA A 85 0.88 9.38 7.38
N MET A 86 2.18 9.49 7.55
CA MET A 86 3.15 9.73 6.49
C MET A 86 4.38 8.85 6.68
N ASN A 87 5.04 8.54 5.57
CA ASN A 87 6.27 7.80 5.51
C ASN A 87 7.27 8.54 4.62
N LYS A 88 8.51 8.66 5.08
CA LYS A 88 9.63 9.31 4.41
C LYS A 88 10.76 8.30 4.25
N VAL A 89 11.17 8.06 3.01
CA VAL A 89 12.37 7.29 2.70
C VAL A 89 13.50 8.27 2.47
N HIS A 90 14.55 8.17 3.27
CA HIS A 90 15.72 9.04 3.17
C HIS A 90 16.66 8.53 2.09
N SER A 91 17.33 9.46 1.41
CA SER A 91 18.34 9.15 0.38
C SER A 91 17.83 8.22 -0.73
N LEU A 92 16.52 8.24 -1.02
CA LEU A 92 15.95 7.43 -2.10
C LEU A 92 16.57 7.86 -3.44
N PRO A 93 17.25 6.96 -4.16
CA PRO A 93 17.82 7.28 -5.47
C PRO A 93 16.73 7.50 -6.53
N GLY A 94 17.12 8.12 -7.65
CA GLY A 94 16.22 8.32 -8.79
C GLY A 94 15.92 7.02 -9.53
N LEU A 95 14.87 7.04 -10.36
CA LEU A 95 14.39 5.88 -11.12
C LEU A 95 15.40 5.32 -12.11
N ASP A 96 16.35 6.12 -12.60
CA ASP A 96 17.44 5.66 -13.47
C ASP A 96 18.56 4.92 -12.71
N THR A 97 18.59 5.05 -11.38
CA THR A 97 19.62 4.43 -10.53
C THR A 97 19.10 3.16 -9.87
N GLN A 98 17.97 3.23 -9.17
CA GLN A 98 17.35 2.05 -8.56
C GLN A 98 15.84 2.23 -8.40
N ARG A 99 15.09 1.14 -8.62
CA ARG A 99 13.63 1.13 -8.54
C ARG A 99 13.18 0.12 -7.49
N TYR A 100 12.37 0.58 -6.55
CA TYR A 100 11.94 -0.24 -5.42
C TYR A 100 10.43 -0.49 -5.43
N GLY A 101 10.04 -1.64 -4.88
CA GLY A 101 8.65 -2.05 -4.75
C GLY A 101 7.95 -2.19 -6.10
N ARG A 102 6.65 -1.87 -6.13
CA ARG A 102 5.69 -2.03 -7.24
C ARG A 102 5.41 -3.47 -7.62
N ASN A 103 4.13 -3.81 -7.72
CA ASN A 103 3.69 -5.15 -8.11
C ASN A 103 4.16 -5.48 -9.54
N PRO A 104 4.80 -6.64 -9.79
CA PRO A 104 5.31 -7.00 -11.11
C PRO A 104 4.22 -7.18 -12.19
N VAL A 105 2.94 -7.31 -11.81
CA VAL A 105 1.82 -7.38 -12.76
C VAL A 105 1.74 -6.15 -13.68
N TYR A 106 2.22 -5.00 -13.20
CA TYR A 106 2.24 -3.75 -13.96
C TYR A 106 3.40 -3.65 -14.95
N GLY A 107 4.22 -4.70 -15.09
CA GLY A 107 5.28 -4.76 -16.10
C GLY A 107 6.46 -3.84 -15.80
N LYS A 108 7.23 -3.51 -16.83
CA LYS A 108 8.50 -2.79 -16.74
C LYS A 108 8.33 -1.28 -16.96
N CYS A 109 9.10 -0.49 -16.21
CA CYS A 109 9.31 0.94 -16.49
C CYS A 109 10.42 1.10 -17.52
N LEU A 110 10.21 1.97 -18.50
CA LEU A 110 11.24 2.38 -19.44
C LEU A 110 11.41 3.88 -19.33
N THR A 111 12.42 4.32 -18.58
CA THR A 111 12.78 5.74 -18.56
C THR A 111 13.27 6.18 -19.93
N ARG A 112 13.35 7.49 -20.16
CA ARG A 112 13.96 8.02 -21.37
C ARG A 112 15.38 7.47 -21.60
N ALA A 113 16.17 7.27 -20.54
CA ALA A 113 17.49 6.63 -20.64
C ALA A 113 17.39 5.18 -21.12
N ASP A 114 16.49 4.37 -20.54
CA ASP A 114 16.27 2.99 -20.98
C ASP A 114 15.84 2.92 -22.46
N GLN A 115 14.96 3.82 -22.87
CA GLN A 115 14.47 3.87 -24.25
C GLN A 115 15.58 4.21 -25.25
N MET A 116 16.49 5.13 -24.90
CA MET A 116 17.66 5.43 -25.73
C MET A 116 18.57 4.22 -25.88
N MET A 117 18.80 3.46 -24.79
CA MET A 117 19.58 2.23 -24.83
C MET A 117 18.94 1.13 -25.70
N LEU A 118 17.62 1.14 -25.83
CA LEU A 118 16.85 0.24 -26.68
C LEU A 118 16.68 0.74 -28.13
N GLY A 119 17.33 1.85 -28.50
CA GLY A 119 17.36 2.37 -29.87
C GLY A 119 16.27 3.40 -30.21
N ASN A 120 15.57 3.97 -29.23
CA ASN A 120 14.70 5.14 -29.44
C ASN A 120 15.54 6.44 -29.34
N PRO A 121 15.85 7.14 -30.45
CA PRO A 121 16.76 8.28 -30.42
C PRO A 121 16.15 9.55 -29.80
N ALA A 122 14.83 9.63 -29.65
CA ALA A 122 14.13 10.82 -29.15
C ALA A 122 12.90 10.45 -28.30
N PRO A 123 13.09 9.86 -27.11
CA PRO A 123 11.99 9.47 -26.25
C PRO A 123 11.33 10.72 -25.64
N ALA A 124 10.03 10.86 -25.86
CA ALA A 124 9.26 12.04 -25.44
C ALA A 124 8.96 12.07 -23.92
N ALA A 125 8.75 10.89 -23.31
CA ALA A 125 8.41 10.74 -21.90
C ALA A 125 8.84 9.37 -21.38
N ASP A 126 8.86 9.21 -20.06
CA ASP A 126 9.03 7.92 -19.41
C ASP A 126 7.77 7.05 -19.63
N ILE A 127 7.96 5.75 -19.80
CA ILE A 127 6.86 4.81 -20.04
C ILE A 127 6.67 3.95 -18.80
N ASN A 128 5.48 4.02 -18.19
CA ASN A 128 5.06 3.15 -17.09
C ASN A 128 6.04 3.20 -15.90
N CYS A 129 6.40 4.41 -15.47
CA CYS A 129 7.43 4.65 -14.45
C CYS A 129 6.88 5.17 -13.12
N ASP A 130 5.57 5.14 -12.93
CA ASP A 130 4.92 5.44 -11.66
C ASP A 130 4.71 4.17 -10.81
N GLY A 131 4.20 4.36 -9.60
CA GLY A 131 3.84 3.26 -8.68
C GLY A 131 5.00 2.63 -7.91
N PHE A 132 6.24 3.01 -8.18
CA PHE A 132 7.40 2.64 -7.35
C PHE A 132 7.40 3.36 -6.01
N VAL A 133 8.21 2.87 -5.08
CA VAL A 133 8.45 3.56 -3.80
C VAL A 133 8.87 5.00 -4.06
N THR A 134 8.26 5.92 -3.33
CA THR A 134 8.51 7.36 -3.43
C THR A 134 9.19 7.87 -2.17
N ALA A 135 9.93 8.97 -2.28
CA ALA A 135 10.66 9.53 -1.15
C ALA A 135 9.75 9.99 -0.01
N SER A 136 8.49 10.35 -0.31
CA SER A 136 7.49 10.72 0.69
C SER A 136 6.14 10.19 0.26
N SER A 137 5.44 9.51 1.18
CA SER A 137 4.08 9.01 0.98
C SER A 137 3.21 9.34 2.17
N TRP A 138 1.92 9.58 1.96
CA TRP A 138 0.99 9.88 3.04
C TRP A 138 -0.45 9.55 2.69
N GLY A 139 -1.25 9.36 3.74
CA GLY A 139 -2.66 9.10 3.62
C GLY A 139 -3.40 9.34 4.92
N TYR A 140 -4.71 9.15 4.88
CA TYR A 140 -5.57 9.24 6.04
C TYR A 140 -6.54 8.06 6.09
N ARG A 141 -6.99 7.77 7.30
CA ARG A 141 -8.04 6.80 7.61
C ARG A 141 -9.05 7.46 8.52
N ALA A 142 -10.33 7.16 8.34
CA ALA A 142 -11.39 7.61 9.21
C ALA A 142 -12.36 6.47 9.49
N ARG A 143 -12.87 6.39 10.71
CA ARG A 143 -13.87 5.41 11.10
C ARG A 143 -14.95 6.06 11.94
N PHE A 144 -16.20 5.81 11.58
CA PHE A 144 -17.39 6.24 12.29
C PHE A 144 -18.09 4.99 12.80
N VAL A 145 -18.35 4.93 14.10
CA VAL A 145 -19.03 3.81 14.76
C VAL A 145 -20.17 4.36 15.58
N ALA A 146 -21.41 4.09 15.19
CA ALA A 146 -22.58 4.53 15.94
C ALA A 146 -23.19 3.36 16.68
N ASN A 147 -23.44 3.53 17.98
CA ASN A 147 -24.03 2.50 18.83
C ASN A 147 -25.50 2.84 19.11
N TYR A 148 -26.40 2.01 18.61
CA TYR A 148 -27.83 2.11 18.87
C TYR A 148 -28.23 0.98 19.82
N ASN A 149 -28.63 1.35 21.03
CA ASN A 149 -29.03 0.39 22.04
C ASN A 149 -30.54 0.20 22.01
N ASN A 150 -30.99 -1.06 22.14
CA ASN A 150 -32.39 -1.43 22.21
C ASN A 150 -33.25 -0.81 21.08
N VAL A 151 -32.79 -0.95 19.84
CA VAL A 151 -33.49 -0.43 18.65
C VAL A 151 -34.86 -1.08 18.51
N TRP A 152 -34.92 -2.38 18.73
CA TRP A 152 -36.17 -3.12 18.75
C TRP A 152 -36.04 -4.37 19.63
N ASN A 153 -36.93 -4.54 20.60
CA ASN A 153 -37.05 -5.74 21.44
C ASN A 153 -35.73 -6.26 22.05
N GLY A 154 -34.76 -5.41 22.40
CA GLY A 154 -33.47 -5.84 22.96
C GLY A 154 -32.33 -6.03 21.96
N TRP A 155 -32.56 -5.76 20.67
CA TRP A 155 -31.51 -5.70 19.66
C TRP A 155 -30.69 -4.41 19.76
N ASN A 156 -29.36 -4.56 19.80
CA ASN A 156 -28.40 -3.48 19.65
C ASN A 156 -27.82 -3.51 18.23
N LEU A 157 -27.70 -2.34 17.60
CA LEU A 157 -27.14 -2.20 16.26
C LEU A 157 -25.93 -1.28 16.30
N THR A 158 -24.86 -1.68 15.62
CA THR A 158 -23.61 -0.94 15.52
C THR A 158 -23.20 -0.77 14.05
N PRO A 159 -23.82 0.16 13.30
CA PRO A 159 -23.33 0.53 11.99
C PRO A 159 -21.94 1.17 12.09
N THR A 160 -21.06 0.76 11.19
CA THR A 160 -19.69 1.27 11.04
C THR A 160 -19.45 1.70 9.59
N LEU A 161 -18.88 2.88 9.43
CA LEU A 161 -18.30 3.36 8.17
C LEU A 161 -16.80 3.53 8.37
N ALA A 162 -16.00 2.84 7.56
CA ALA A 162 -14.54 2.98 7.48
C ALA A 162 -14.16 3.57 6.12
N LEU A 163 -13.32 4.59 6.14
CA LEU A 163 -12.82 5.28 4.96
C LEU A 163 -11.30 5.27 4.99
N GLY A 164 -10.67 5.05 3.85
CA GLY A 164 -9.25 5.21 3.69
C GLY A 164 -8.89 5.82 2.36
N HIS A 165 -7.87 6.66 2.37
CA HIS A 165 -7.32 7.25 1.16
C HIS A 165 -5.81 7.45 1.30
N ASP A 166 -5.07 6.87 0.36
CA ASP A 166 -3.65 7.05 0.19
C ASP A 166 -3.44 8.16 -0.84
N VAL A 167 -3.14 9.36 -0.36
CA VAL A 167 -3.28 10.58 -1.16
C VAL A 167 -2.14 10.71 -2.16
N LYS A 168 -0.91 10.45 -1.71
CA LYS A 168 0.27 10.60 -2.57
C LYS A 168 1.39 9.67 -2.13
N GLY A 169 2.11 9.15 -3.12
CA GLY A 169 3.30 8.34 -2.95
C GLY A 169 3.02 6.91 -2.55
N THR A 170 3.96 6.04 -2.91
CA THR A 170 3.97 4.64 -2.50
C THR A 170 5.05 4.42 -1.44
N SER A 171 4.70 3.71 -0.37
CA SER A 171 5.61 3.39 0.72
C SER A 171 6.37 2.07 0.50
N PRO A 172 7.56 1.88 1.08
CA PRO A 172 8.33 0.62 0.98
C PRO A 172 7.60 -0.63 1.48
N ASN A 173 6.70 -0.47 2.46
CA ASN A 173 6.01 -1.56 3.14
C ASN A 173 4.54 -1.71 2.71
N SER A 174 4.16 -1.13 1.56
CA SER A 174 2.80 -1.19 1.01
C SER A 174 1.68 -0.61 1.89
N ASN A 175 2.03 0.13 2.95
CA ASN A 175 1.09 0.86 3.80
C ASN A 175 0.34 1.94 3.01
N PHE A 176 1.06 2.65 2.15
CA PHE A 176 0.53 3.64 1.23
C PHE A 176 0.78 3.22 -0.21
N LEU A 177 -0.26 3.34 -1.01
CA LEU A 177 -0.20 3.19 -2.45
C LEU A 177 -0.96 4.34 -3.10
N GLU A 178 -0.28 5.15 -3.88
CA GLU A 178 -0.82 6.41 -4.40
C GLU A 178 -2.18 6.24 -5.09
N GLY A 179 -3.17 7.03 -4.65
CA GLY A 179 -4.52 7.06 -5.21
C GLY A 179 -5.47 5.97 -4.71
N ARG A 180 -5.00 5.02 -3.89
CA ARG A 180 -5.84 3.95 -3.34
C ARG A 180 -6.89 4.49 -2.38
N LYS A 181 -8.14 4.10 -2.58
CA LYS A 181 -9.28 4.45 -1.73
C LYS A 181 -10.00 3.19 -1.28
N THR A 182 -10.35 3.15 0.00
CA THR A 182 -11.08 2.04 0.60
C THR A 182 -12.31 2.57 1.31
N VAL A 183 -13.45 1.92 1.11
CA VAL A 183 -14.72 2.25 1.77
C VAL A 183 -15.30 0.96 2.31
N GLY A 184 -15.38 0.85 3.63
CA GLY A 184 -15.97 -0.28 4.34
C GLY A 184 -17.26 0.15 5.02
N LEU A 185 -18.34 -0.59 4.78
CA LEU A 185 -19.61 -0.44 5.46
C LEU A 185 -19.91 -1.75 6.18
N SER A 186 -20.23 -1.69 7.47
CA SER A 186 -20.71 -2.86 8.20
C SER A 186 -21.81 -2.51 9.19
N VAL A 187 -22.62 -3.50 9.51
CA VAL A 187 -23.60 -3.42 10.59
C VAL A 187 -23.48 -4.67 11.43
N ASP A 188 -23.19 -4.46 12.71
CA ASP A 188 -23.18 -5.51 13.71
C ASP A 188 -24.49 -5.44 14.53
N ALA A 189 -25.19 -6.57 14.61
CA ALA A 189 -26.41 -6.72 15.39
C ALA A 189 -26.17 -7.70 16.54
N ASP A 190 -26.50 -7.29 17.76
CA ASP A 190 -26.36 -8.10 18.97
C ASP A 190 -27.71 -8.18 19.69
N TYR A 191 -28.16 -9.41 19.97
CA TYR A 191 -29.32 -9.65 20.79
C TYR A 191 -28.91 -10.25 22.13
N LEU A 192 -29.01 -9.43 23.18
CA LEU A 192 -28.73 -9.82 24.57
C LEU A 192 -27.39 -10.55 24.75
N SER A 193 -26.38 -10.24 23.93
CA SER A 193 -25.07 -10.91 23.92
C SER A 193 -25.07 -12.41 23.60
N ASN A 194 -26.21 -12.99 23.25
CA ASN A 194 -26.36 -14.41 22.94
C ASN A 194 -26.31 -14.68 21.43
N TYR A 195 -26.85 -13.77 20.62
CA TYR A 195 -26.84 -13.87 19.16
C TYR A 195 -26.18 -12.65 18.55
N LYS A 196 -25.13 -12.88 17.77
CA LYS A 196 -24.42 -11.84 17.04
C LYS A 196 -24.49 -12.11 15.56
N VAL A 197 -24.89 -11.10 14.79
CA VAL A 197 -24.96 -11.13 13.34
C VAL A 197 -24.19 -9.94 12.80
N SER A 198 -23.25 -10.16 11.89
CA SER A 198 -22.52 -9.07 11.26
C SER A 198 -22.59 -9.18 9.75
N VAL A 199 -22.95 -8.07 9.10
CA VAL A 199 -22.94 -7.94 7.64
C VAL A 199 -21.98 -6.83 7.28
N GLY A 200 -21.11 -7.07 6.30
CA GLY A 200 -20.10 -6.13 5.85
C GLY A 200 -19.95 -6.11 4.34
N TYR A 201 -19.58 -4.95 3.81
CA TYR A 201 -19.23 -4.74 2.42
C TYR A 201 -18.02 -3.81 2.34
N ASN A 202 -17.02 -4.19 1.56
CA ASN A 202 -15.82 -3.38 1.33
C ASN A 202 -15.66 -3.13 -0.16
N ILE A 203 -15.38 -1.86 -0.47
CA ILE A 203 -15.11 -1.35 -1.80
C ILE A 203 -13.66 -0.88 -1.82
N ASN A 204 -12.88 -1.36 -2.79
CA ASN A 204 -11.52 -0.90 -3.04
C ASN A 204 -11.45 -0.32 -4.44
N THR A 205 -11.13 0.97 -4.54
CA THR A 205 -11.12 1.69 -5.82
C THR A 205 -9.94 2.65 -5.91
N GLY A 206 -9.56 3.00 -7.13
CA GLY A 206 -8.42 3.87 -7.40
C GLY A 206 -7.08 3.20 -7.10
N GLY A 207 -6.01 3.96 -7.32
CA GLY A 207 -4.65 3.44 -7.28
C GLY A 207 -4.34 2.63 -8.53
N GLU A 208 -3.73 3.26 -9.53
CA GLU A 208 -3.40 2.63 -10.82
C GLU A 208 -2.52 1.37 -10.65
N TYR A 209 -1.74 1.32 -9.56
CA TYR A 209 -0.82 0.25 -9.23
C TYR A 209 -1.32 -0.65 -8.07
N GLU A 210 -2.63 -0.70 -7.81
CA GLU A 210 -3.27 -1.57 -6.81
C GLU A 210 -3.88 -2.82 -7.45
N ALA A 211 -3.29 -4.00 -7.21
CA ALA A 211 -3.77 -5.24 -7.82
C ALA A 211 -5.13 -5.69 -7.25
N ALA A 212 -5.47 -5.18 -6.07
CA ALA A 212 -6.79 -5.34 -5.46
C ALA A 212 -7.80 -4.26 -5.87
N SER A 213 -7.44 -3.33 -6.77
CA SER A 213 -8.42 -2.38 -7.31
C SER A 213 -9.55 -3.16 -7.98
N ASP A 214 -10.77 -2.69 -7.78
CA ASP A 214 -12.02 -3.29 -8.29
C ASP A 214 -12.31 -4.70 -7.75
N ARG A 215 -11.67 -5.09 -6.63
CA ARG A 215 -12.00 -6.30 -5.89
C ARG A 215 -12.82 -5.96 -4.65
N ASP A 216 -14.13 -5.92 -4.85
CA ASP A 216 -15.09 -5.74 -3.76
C ASP A 216 -15.38 -7.07 -3.07
N PHE A 217 -15.67 -7.01 -1.77
CA PHE A 217 -16.00 -8.21 -0.99
C PHE A 217 -17.15 -7.95 -0.01
N ALA A 218 -18.07 -8.90 0.07
CA ALA A 218 -19.17 -8.93 1.04
C ALA A 218 -18.97 -10.08 2.03
N SER A 219 -19.28 -9.83 3.30
CA SER A 219 -19.25 -10.85 4.35
C SER A 219 -20.53 -10.86 5.16
N VAL A 220 -20.90 -12.06 5.59
CA VAL A 220 -21.96 -12.30 6.57
C VAL A 220 -21.42 -13.29 7.58
N SER A 221 -21.59 -12.99 8.87
CA SER A 221 -21.20 -13.88 9.96
C SER A 221 -22.29 -13.96 11.02
N PHE A 222 -22.38 -15.12 11.65
CA PHE A 222 -23.33 -15.43 12.71
C PHE A 222 -22.58 -16.12 13.85
N SER A 223 -22.87 -15.76 15.09
CA SER A 223 -22.29 -16.36 16.28
C SER A 223 -23.32 -16.52 17.38
N TYR A 224 -23.24 -17.64 18.09
CA TYR A 224 -24.10 -17.97 19.22
C TYR A 224 -23.24 -18.35 20.43
N SER A 225 -23.55 -17.77 21.59
CA SER A 225 -22.89 -18.08 22.86
C SER A 225 -23.90 -18.67 23.84
N PHE A 226 -23.48 -19.71 24.57
CA PHE A 226 -24.26 -20.40 25.61
C PHE A 226 -23.61 -20.23 26.99
#